data_AF-A0A2S5GFA0-F1
#
_entry.id   AF-A0A2S5GFA0-F1
#
_cell.length_a   1.000
_cell.length_b   1.000
_cell.length_c   1.000
_cell.angle_alpha   90.00
_cell.angle_beta   90.00
_cell.angle_gamma   90.00
#
_symmetry.space_group_name_H-M   'P 1'
#
loop_
_entity.id
_entity.type
_entity.pdbx_description
1 polymer ?
#
loop_
_entity_poly.entity_id
_entity_poly.type
_entity_poly.pdbx_seq_one_letter_code
_entity_poly.pdbx_strand_id
1 'polypeptide(L)'
;MLFLIHWAFFSIERIEPGELIAQEQSPDGRYTVKTYLNNGGATVSYSVLGVLEFNEQNKKPKNIYWQYKTEEGVILWKDDTTVQINGVLIEVPNGKYDYRHP
;
A
#
# COMPACT_ATOMS: atom_id res chain seq x y z
N MET A 1 -26.43 -19.00 12.94
CA MET A 1 -25.59 -18.80 11.74
C MET A 1 -26.02 -17.49 11.09
N LEU A 2 -25.40 -16.35 11.44
CA LEU A 2 -25.51 -15.03 10.76
C LEU A 2 -24.78 -13.95 11.59
N PHE A 3 -23.44 -14.02 11.65
CA PHE A 3 -22.57 -12.93 12.16
C PHE A 3 -21.20 -12.94 11.45
N LEU A 4 -21.16 -13.21 10.13
CA LEU A 4 -19.89 -13.30 9.38
C LEU A 4 -19.74 -12.25 8.27
N ILE A 5 -20.72 -11.37 8.05
CA ILE A 5 -20.78 -10.55 6.83
C ILE A 5 -20.09 -9.17 6.99
N HIS A 6 -19.73 -8.73 8.20
CA HIS A 6 -19.36 -7.33 8.44
C HIS A 6 -17.87 -6.97 8.38
N TRP A 7 -16.94 -7.93 8.26
CA TRP A 7 -15.49 -7.64 8.34
C TRP A 7 -14.76 -7.61 6.99
N ALA A 8 -15.40 -8.07 5.90
CA ALA A 8 -14.78 -8.20 4.59
C ALA A 8 -14.66 -6.88 3.79
N PHE A 9 -15.19 -5.77 4.32
CA PHE A 9 -15.23 -4.47 3.63
C PHE A 9 -14.19 -3.46 4.13
N PHE A 10 -13.43 -3.78 5.19
CA PHE A 10 -12.49 -2.85 5.82
C PHE A 10 -11.01 -3.19 5.58
N SER A 11 -10.70 -4.20 4.78
CA SER A 11 -9.30 -4.53 4.44
C SER A 11 -8.87 -3.80 3.16
N ILE A 12 -7.67 -3.20 3.18
CA ILE A 12 -7.06 -2.57 2.00
C ILE A 12 -6.66 -3.57 0.92
N GLU A 13 -6.71 -4.89 1.20
CA GLU A 13 -6.31 -5.97 0.30
C GLU A 13 -7.10 -6.02 -1.03
N ARG A 14 -8.31 -5.44 -1.07
CA ARG A 14 -9.18 -5.46 -2.26
C ARG A 14 -9.15 -4.18 -3.08
N ILE A 15 -8.33 -3.20 -2.67
CA ILE A 15 -8.24 -1.93 -3.38
C ILE A 15 -7.40 -2.17 -4.63
N GLU A 16 -7.98 -1.92 -5.79
CA GLU A 16 -7.27 -2.02 -7.06
C GLU A 16 -6.32 -0.81 -7.24
N PRO A 17 -5.11 -1.04 -7.78
CA PRO A 17 -4.18 0.04 -8.07
C PRO A 17 -4.70 0.96 -9.19
N GLY A 18 -4.61 2.28 -8.97
CA GLY A 18 -4.88 3.29 -9.97
C GLY A 18 -3.66 3.60 -10.85
N GLU A 19 -3.36 4.88 -11.02
CA GLU A 19 -2.23 5.35 -11.82
C GLU A 19 -0.91 5.19 -11.06
N LEU A 20 0.08 4.52 -11.64
CA LEU A 20 1.40 4.37 -11.02
C LEU A 20 2.09 5.73 -10.93
N ILE A 21 2.47 6.16 -9.72
CA ILE A 21 3.12 7.45 -9.48
C ILE A 21 4.57 7.33 -9.01
N ALA A 22 4.95 6.23 -8.33
CA ALA A 22 6.33 5.96 -7.95
C ALA A 22 6.58 4.46 -7.76
N GLN A 23 7.84 4.06 -7.85
CA GLN A 23 8.29 2.70 -7.53
C GLN A 23 9.72 2.74 -7.00
N GLU A 24 10.03 1.93 -6.00
CA GLU A 24 11.38 1.80 -5.45
C GLU A 24 11.64 0.35 -5.01
N GLN A 25 12.85 -0.13 -5.27
CA GLN A 25 13.29 -1.47 -4.90
C GLN A 25 13.99 -1.46 -3.53
N SER A 26 13.80 -2.50 -2.72
CA SER A 26 14.53 -2.66 -1.46
C SER A 26 16.04 -2.76 -1.71
N PRO A 27 16.89 -2.35 -0.75
CA PRO A 27 18.34 -2.38 -0.91
C PRO A 27 18.89 -3.77 -1.24
N ASP A 28 18.30 -4.81 -0.65
CA ASP A 28 18.60 -6.22 -0.92
C ASP A 28 17.93 -6.81 -2.17
N GLY A 29 17.08 -6.05 -2.87
CA GLY A 29 16.39 -6.47 -4.08
C GLY A 29 15.24 -7.47 -3.88
N ARG A 30 14.92 -7.90 -2.65
CA ARG A 30 13.85 -8.90 -2.41
C ARG A 30 12.44 -8.35 -2.65
N TYR A 31 12.27 -7.05 -2.51
CA TYR A 31 10.98 -6.37 -2.57
C TYR A 31 11.00 -5.20 -3.54
N THR A 32 9.86 -4.93 -4.16
CA THR A 32 9.61 -3.68 -4.88
C THR A 32 8.34 -3.07 -4.31
N VAL A 33 8.38 -1.81 -3.91
CA VAL A 33 7.18 -1.06 -3.50
C VAL A 33 6.78 -0.15 -4.65
N LYS A 34 5.50 -0.15 -4.99
CA LYS A 34 4.89 0.73 -5.97
C LYS A 34 3.78 1.52 -5.30
N THR A 35 3.69 2.81 -5.58
CA THR A 35 2.58 3.65 -5.14
C THR A 35 1.72 4.07 -6.32
N TYR A 36 0.42 4.07 -6.10
CA TYR A 36 -0.59 4.37 -7.10
C TYR A 36 -1.51 5.48 -6.62
N LEU A 37 -1.83 6.42 -7.51
CA LEU A 37 -2.82 7.44 -7.31
C LEU A 37 -4.20 6.91 -7.71
N ASN A 38 -5.10 6.86 -6.73
CA ASN A 38 -6.46 6.38 -6.90
C ASN A 38 -7.43 7.57 -6.86
N ASN A 39 -8.19 7.76 -7.94
CA ASN A 39 -9.26 8.74 -8.02
C ASN A 39 -10.61 8.08 -7.68
N GLY A 40 -11.29 8.57 -6.65
CA GLY A 40 -12.61 8.07 -6.25
C GLY A 40 -13.79 8.63 -7.06
N GLY A 41 -13.53 9.51 -8.05
CA GLY A 41 -14.52 10.20 -8.87
C GLY A 41 -14.56 11.71 -8.64
N ALA A 42 -15.43 12.42 -9.39
CA ALA A 42 -15.47 13.88 -9.46
C ALA A 42 -15.65 14.62 -8.11
N THR A 43 -16.17 13.94 -7.08
CA THR A 43 -16.45 14.51 -5.77
C THR A 43 -15.59 13.94 -4.65
N VAL A 44 -14.68 13.01 -4.95
CA VAL A 44 -13.86 12.31 -3.96
C VAL A 44 -12.40 12.68 -4.16
N SER A 45 -11.74 13.14 -3.09
CA SER A 45 -10.31 13.43 -3.12
C SER A 45 -9.48 12.20 -3.49
N TYR A 46 -8.31 12.45 -4.09
CA TYR A 46 -7.34 11.40 -4.40
C TYR A 46 -6.88 10.66 -3.15
N SER A 47 -6.48 9.41 -3.36
CA SER A 47 -5.88 8.54 -2.36
C SER A 47 -4.63 7.89 -2.92
N VAL A 48 -3.68 7.51 -2.07
CA VAL A 48 -2.50 6.77 -2.51
C VAL A 48 -2.51 5.37 -1.92
N LEU A 49 -2.36 4.38 -2.81
CA LEU A 49 -2.21 2.96 -2.49
C LEU A 49 -0.74 2.56 -2.65
N GLY A 50 -0.13 1.98 -1.61
CA GLY A 50 1.17 1.33 -1.72
C GLY A 50 1.01 -0.19 -1.82
N VAL A 51 1.65 -0.78 -2.81
CA VAL A 51 1.64 -2.21 -3.12
C VAL A 51 3.08 -2.75 -3.04
N LEU A 52 3.25 -3.83 -2.28
CA LEU A 52 4.48 -4.59 -2.15
C LEU A 52 4.48 -5.77 -3.14
N GLU A 53 5.47 -5.83 -4.00
CA GLU A 53 5.76 -6.96 -4.87
C GLU A 53 6.95 -7.77 -4.32
N PHE A 54 6.88 -9.09 -4.46
CA PHE A 54 7.95 -10.01 -4.08
C PHE A 54 8.75 -10.37 -5.34
N ASN A 55 10.02 -9.99 -5.40
CA ASN A 55 10.82 -10.15 -6.63
C ASN A 55 11.31 -11.60 -6.81
N GLU A 56 11.68 -12.26 -5.71
CA GLU A 56 12.27 -13.61 -5.75
C GLU A 56 11.29 -14.74 -5.46
N GLN A 57 10.09 -14.40 -4.96
CA GLN A 57 9.11 -15.39 -4.51
C GLN A 57 7.88 -15.27 -5.40
N ASN A 58 7.33 -16.41 -5.86
CA ASN A 58 6.07 -16.44 -6.60
C ASN A 58 4.87 -16.21 -5.65
N LYS A 59 4.87 -15.07 -4.97
CA LYS A 59 3.86 -14.61 -4.02
C LYS A 59 3.04 -13.49 -4.65
N LYS A 60 1.75 -13.46 -4.32
CA LYS A 60 0.88 -12.38 -4.76
C LYS A 60 1.33 -11.05 -4.15
N PRO A 61 1.24 -9.94 -4.90
CA PRO A 61 1.46 -8.61 -4.35
C PRO A 61 0.53 -8.34 -3.16
N LYS A 62 0.98 -7.49 -2.24
CA LYS A 62 0.22 -7.11 -1.04
C LYS A 62 0.02 -5.61 -0.99
N ASN A 63 -1.19 -5.18 -0.69
CA ASN A 63 -1.45 -3.78 -0.37
C ASN A 63 -0.96 -3.52 1.06
N ILE A 64 -0.02 -2.58 1.22
CA ILE A 64 0.65 -2.28 2.48
C ILE A 64 0.39 -0.85 2.96
N TYR A 65 -0.11 0.05 2.11
CA TYR A 65 -0.34 1.45 2.49
C TYR A 65 -1.61 1.97 1.84
N TRP A 66 -2.45 2.65 2.60
CA TRP A 66 -3.63 3.34 2.10
C TRP A 66 -3.83 4.66 2.84
N GLN A 67 -3.78 5.77 2.10
CA GLN A 67 -3.97 7.11 2.64
C GLN A 67 -4.92 7.91 1.78
N TYR A 68 -5.93 8.50 2.41
CA TYR A 68 -6.88 9.42 1.78
C TYR A 68 -6.39 10.86 1.85
N LYS A 69 -6.79 11.69 0.88
CA LYS A 69 -6.40 13.11 0.74
C LYS A 69 -4.90 13.31 0.63
N THR A 70 -4.28 12.51 -0.23
CA THR A 70 -2.89 12.68 -0.62
C THR A 70 -2.74 12.33 -2.09
N GLU A 71 -1.83 13.01 -2.77
CA GLU A 71 -1.48 12.77 -4.18
C GLU A 71 -0.02 12.33 -4.34
N GLU A 72 0.81 12.62 -3.33
CA GLU A 72 2.21 12.20 -3.29
C GLU A 72 2.33 10.74 -2.84
N GLY A 73 3.30 10.02 -3.38
CA GLY A 73 3.62 8.64 -3.02
C GLY A 73 5.13 8.45 -2.86
N VAL A 74 5.76 9.28 -2.03
CA VAL A 74 7.21 9.25 -1.84
C VAL A 74 7.61 8.00 -1.08
N ILE A 75 8.45 7.16 -1.70
CA ILE A 75 8.94 5.90 -1.15
C ILE A 75 10.41 6.08 -0.75
N LEU A 76 10.76 5.70 0.49
CA LEU A 76 12.13 5.70 0.99
C LEU A 76 12.39 4.43 1.78
N TRP A 77 13.32 3.60 1.35
CA TRP A 77 13.77 2.45 2.13
C TRP A 77 14.71 2.89 3.27
N LYS A 78 14.45 2.42 4.49
CA LYS A 78 15.32 2.65 5.65
C LYS A 78 16.32 1.51 5.84
N ASP A 79 15.87 0.30 5.53
CA ASP A 79 16.65 -0.93 5.52
C ASP A 79 15.96 -1.94 4.57
N ASP A 80 16.42 -3.18 4.58
CA ASP A 80 15.94 -4.29 3.75
C ASP A 80 14.47 -4.69 3.97
N THR A 81 13.89 -4.30 5.11
CA THR A 81 12.56 -4.71 5.55
C THR A 81 11.68 -3.55 6.02
N THR A 82 12.21 -2.34 6.10
CA THR A 82 11.47 -1.15 6.54
C THR A 82 11.41 -0.13 5.41
N VAL A 83 10.20 0.13 4.94
CA VAL A 83 9.91 1.17 3.95
C VAL A 83 9.16 2.33 4.59
N GLN A 84 9.46 3.55 4.16
CA GLN A 84 8.73 4.76 4.51
C GLN A 84 7.93 5.22 3.29
N ILE A 85 6.62 5.41 3.44
CA ILE A 85 5.74 5.95 2.40
C ILE A 85 5.08 7.21 2.94
N ASN A 86 5.33 8.38 2.32
CA ASN A 86 4.88 9.70 2.79
C ASN A 86 5.08 9.96 4.29
N GLY A 87 6.23 9.56 4.82
CA GLY A 87 6.53 9.74 6.24
C GLY A 87 6.15 8.55 7.13
N VAL A 88 5.25 7.65 6.69
CA VAL A 88 4.78 6.48 7.47
C VAL A 88 5.74 5.30 7.31
N LEU A 89 6.24 4.75 8.42
CA LEU A 89 7.10 3.56 8.43
C LEU A 89 6.26 2.28 8.42
N ILE A 90 6.67 1.32 7.59
CA ILE A 90 5.99 0.04 7.41
C ILE A 90 7.05 -1.07 7.35
N GLU A 91 6.92 -2.05 8.26
CA GLU A 91 7.77 -3.25 8.28
C GLU A 91 7.20 -4.34 7.34
N VAL A 92 7.85 -4.57 6.20
CA VAL A 92 7.42 -5.57 5.21
C VAL A 92 7.99 -6.96 5.54
N PRO A 93 7.29 -8.07 5.19
CA PRO A 93 6.11 -8.15 4.32
C PRO A 93 4.76 -8.23 5.05
N ASN A 94 4.72 -7.97 6.36
CA ASN A 94 3.53 -8.21 7.18
C ASN A 94 2.87 -6.92 7.69
N GLY A 95 3.64 -5.85 7.82
CA GLY A 95 3.17 -4.52 8.18
C GLY A 95 2.27 -3.93 7.11
N LYS A 96 1.35 -3.10 7.57
CA LYS A 96 0.44 -2.34 6.73
C LYS A 96 0.02 -1.07 7.45
N TYR A 97 -0.35 -0.06 6.67
CA TYR A 97 -0.95 1.17 7.13
C TYR A 97 -2.26 1.42 6.39
N ASP A 98 -3.30 1.76 7.15
CA ASP A 98 -4.61 2.14 6.63
C ASP A 98 -5.07 3.36 7.43
N TYR A 99 -5.21 4.52 6.80
CA TYR A 99 -5.60 5.76 7.48
C TYR A 99 -6.93 5.66 8.25
N ARG A 100 -7.78 4.68 7.92
CA ARG A 100 -9.05 4.40 8.62
C ARG A 100 -8.81 3.76 9.99
N HIS A 101 -7.65 3.14 10.18
CA HIS A 101 -7.20 2.42 11.37
C HIS A 101 -5.70 2.71 11.63
N PRO A 102 -5.35 3.95 12.01
CA PRO A 102 -3.97 4.38 12.21
C PRO A 102 -3.29 3.72 13.42
#